data_AF-A0A7S3H317-F1
#
_entry.id   AF-A0A7S3H317-F1
#
_cell.length_a   1.000
_cell.length_b   1.000
_cell.length_c   1.000
_cell.angle_alpha   90.00
_cell.angle_beta   90.00
_cell.angle_gamma   90.00
#
_symmetry.space_group_name_H-M   'P 1'
#
loop_
_entity.id
_entity.type
_entity.pdbx_description
1 polymer ?
#
loop_
_entity_poly.entity_id
_entity_poly.type
_entity_poly.pdbx_seq_one_letter_code
_entity_poly.pdbx_strand_id
1 'polypeptide(L)'
;ASRIKSGRGRGGKVYNVTFEDITMDHAVMGLAISMLYASGGQRAPPTNETTPHIENISYRRITGTAGNAGAFLCLPESECRGIHLEDVNIDSFLGGFECIRAAGTTAGTVVPSACF
;
A
#
# COMPACT_ATOMS: atom_id res chain seq x y z
N ALA A 1 2.69 -5.98 10.51
CA ALA A 1 2.54 -4.88 9.54
C ALA A 1 3.20 -5.26 8.24
N SER A 2 2.54 -5.02 7.12
CA SER A 2 3.03 -5.38 5.79
C SER A 2 3.32 -4.11 4.99
N ARG A 3 4.56 -3.94 4.51
CA ARG A 3 5.01 -2.65 3.97
C ARG A 3 5.91 -2.81 2.74
N ILE A 4 5.58 -2.06 1.68
CA ILE A 4 6.45 -1.79 0.53
C ILE A 4 6.76 -0.29 0.52
N LYS A 5 8.04 0.08 0.48
CA LYS A 5 8.48 1.48 0.48
C LYS A 5 9.55 1.70 -0.57
N SER A 6 9.39 2.74 -1.36
CA SER A 6 10.39 3.22 -2.31
C SER A 6 10.31 4.73 -2.44
N GLY A 7 11.33 5.34 -3.04
CA GLY A 7 11.39 6.77 -3.29
C GLY A 7 11.93 7.05 -4.67
N ARG A 8 11.59 8.23 -5.21
CA ARG A 8 12.18 8.75 -6.45
C ARG A 8 13.72 8.66 -6.39
N GLY A 9 14.36 8.22 -7.47
CA GLY A 9 15.82 8.06 -7.51
C GLY A 9 16.33 6.74 -6.91
N ARG A 10 15.45 5.96 -6.25
CA ARG A 10 15.77 4.68 -5.59
C ARG A 10 14.72 3.60 -5.91
N GLY A 11 14.02 3.80 -7.01
CA GLY A 11 12.97 2.94 -7.50
C GLY A 11 13.48 1.82 -8.39
N GLY A 12 12.64 1.44 -9.35
CA GLY A 12 12.68 0.16 -10.03
C GLY A 12 11.31 -0.51 -9.94
N LYS A 13 11.20 -1.74 -10.47
CA LYS A 13 9.93 -2.45 -10.57
C LYS A 13 9.76 -3.46 -9.42
N VAL A 14 8.67 -3.33 -8.66
CA VAL A 14 8.20 -4.31 -7.69
C VAL A 14 6.82 -4.78 -8.15
N TYR A 15 6.66 -6.06 -8.44
CA TYR A 15 5.40 -6.56 -8.98
C TYR A 15 5.16 -8.01 -8.58
N ASN A 16 3.89 -8.41 -8.57
CA ASN A 16 3.46 -9.77 -8.27
C ASN A 16 3.91 -10.22 -6.86
N VAL A 17 3.63 -9.38 -5.86
CA VAL A 17 3.96 -9.65 -4.45
C VAL A 17 2.67 -10.01 -3.72
N THR A 18 2.72 -11.09 -2.93
CA THR A 18 1.61 -11.51 -2.07
C THR A 18 2.03 -11.47 -0.61
N PHE A 19 1.20 -10.84 0.21
CA PHE A 19 1.21 -10.94 1.67
C PHE A 19 0.00 -11.76 2.08
N GLU A 20 0.22 -12.91 2.73
CA GLU A 20 -0.88 -13.79 3.11
C GLU A 20 -0.69 -14.41 4.51
N ASP A 21 -1.81 -14.73 5.15
CA ASP A 21 -1.87 -15.39 6.46
C ASP A 21 -1.11 -14.62 7.55
N ILE A 22 -1.39 -13.33 7.64
CA ILE A 22 -0.71 -12.41 8.58
C ILE A 22 -1.66 -12.01 9.70
N THR A 23 -1.22 -12.24 10.93
CA THR A 23 -1.83 -11.65 12.12
C THR A 23 -0.99 -10.48 12.61
N MET A 24 -1.64 -9.36 12.91
CA MET A 24 -1.02 -8.13 13.38
C MET A 24 -1.42 -7.81 14.81
N ASP A 25 -0.48 -7.29 15.59
CA ASP A 25 -0.72 -6.85 16.96
C ASP A 25 -0.17 -5.43 17.16
N HIS A 26 -1.06 -4.50 17.54
CA HIS A 26 -0.76 -3.11 17.88
C HIS A 26 0.18 -2.39 16.90
N ALA A 27 -0.02 -2.59 15.59
CA ALA A 27 0.85 -1.98 14.59
C ALA A 27 0.56 -0.48 14.42
N VAL A 28 1.58 0.33 14.13
CA VAL A 28 1.35 1.75 13.82
C VAL A 28 0.53 1.95 12.53
N MET A 29 0.76 1.08 11.54
CA MET A 29 0.07 1.08 10.24
C MET A 29 -0.10 -0.37 9.80
N GLY A 30 -1.33 -0.73 9.42
CA GLY A 30 -1.71 -2.06 8.95
C GLY A 30 -0.96 -2.48 7.68
N LEU A 31 -1.48 -2.03 6.54
CA LEU A 31 -0.93 -2.28 5.21
C LEU A 31 -0.34 -0.99 4.63
N ALA A 32 0.86 -1.03 4.05
CA ALA A 32 1.44 0.18 3.47
C ALA A 32 2.14 -0.06 2.13
N ILE A 33 1.82 0.78 1.15
CA ILE A 33 2.61 1.00 -0.06
C ILE A 33 2.94 2.48 -0.09
N SER A 34 4.22 2.86 -0.16
CA SER A 34 4.61 4.26 -0.27
C SER A 34 5.76 4.44 -1.25
N MET A 35 5.51 5.16 -2.33
CA MET A 35 6.54 5.63 -3.28
C MET A 35 7.06 7.03 -2.95
N LEU A 36 6.54 7.65 -1.89
CA LEU A 36 6.90 9.00 -1.43
C LEU A 36 8.01 8.98 -0.38
N TYR A 37 8.72 7.86 -0.24
CA TYR A 37 9.64 7.69 0.87
C TYR A 37 10.91 8.55 0.71
N ALA A 38 11.10 9.44 1.69
CA ALA A 38 12.21 10.40 1.80
C ALA A 38 12.38 11.36 0.60
N SER A 39 11.34 11.57 -0.22
CA SER A 39 11.43 12.43 -1.41
C SER A 39 11.30 13.93 -1.11
N GLY A 40 11.21 14.35 0.16
CA GLY A 40 11.43 15.75 0.59
C GLY A 40 10.65 16.85 -0.14
N GLY A 41 9.51 16.56 -0.77
CA GLY A 41 8.79 17.54 -1.59
C GLY A 41 9.49 17.89 -2.92
N GLN A 42 10.43 17.06 -3.40
CA GLN A 42 11.09 17.30 -4.68
C GLN A 42 10.09 17.28 -5.84
N ARG A 43 10.16 18.32 -6.66
CA ARG A 43 9.44 18.46 -7.94
C ARG A 43 9.70 17.19 -8.76
N ALA A 44 8.63 16.56 -9.24
CA ALA A 44 8.71 15.28 -9.95
C ALA A 44 9.72 15.35 -11.11
N PRO A 45 10.89 14.67 -11.05
CA PRO A 45 11.69 14.48 -12.24
C PRO A 45 10.88 13.69 -13.29
N PRO A 46 11.17 13.85 -14.60
CA PRO A 46 10.63 12.96 -15.62
C PRO A 46 10.88 11.50 -15.23
N THR A 47 9.96 10.61 -15.59
CA THR A 47 10.08 9.17 -15.35
C THR A 47 11.41 8.66 -15.89
N ASN A 48 12.15 7.94 -15.06
CA ASN A 48 13.41 7.30 -15.45
C ASN A 48 13.49 5.91 -14.82
N GLU A 49 14.59 5.19 -15.08
CA GLU A 49 14.78 3.81 -14.61
C GLU A 49 14.74 3.66 -13.08
N THR A 50 14.96 4.75 -12.35
CA THR A 50 14.91 4.80 -10.88
C THR A 50 13.58 5.32 -10.34
N THR A 51 12.57 5.50 -11.19
CA THR A 51 11.20 5.77 -10.76
C THR A 51 10.60 4.48 -10.16
N PRO A 52 9.99 4.54 -8.97
CA PRO A 52 9.32 3.38 -8.40
C PRO A 52 8.08 2.99 -9.23
N HIS A 53 7.99 1.72 -9.60
CA HIS A 53 6.82 1.11 -10.22
C HIS A 53 6.36 -0.06 -9.34
N ILE A 54 5.16 0.03 -8.79
CA ILE A 54 4.57 -0.99 -7.90
C ILE A 54 3.21 -1.38 -8.45
N GLU A 55 3.06 -2.65 -8.82
CA GLU A 55 1.82 -3.17 -9.41
C GLU A 55 1.55 -4.61 -8.98
N ASN A 56 0.30 -5.06 -9.08
CA ASN A 56 -0.10 -6.45 -8.79
C ASN A 56 0.32 -6.90 -7.38
N ILE A 57 -0.19 -6.21 -6.35
CA ILE A 57 0.11 -6.49 -4.95
C ILE A 57 -1.13 -7.08 -4.29
N SER A 58 -1.01 -8.29 -3.76
CA SER A 58 -2.12 -9.00 -3.11
C SER A 58 -1.93 -9.05 -1.60
N TYR A 59 -2.99 -8.74 -0.85
CA TYR A 59 -3.08 -8.94 0.59
C TYR A 59 -4.25 -9.87 0.88
N ARG A 60 -3.99 -11.02 1.48
CA ARG A 60 -4.98 -12.10 1.64
C ARG A 60 -5.01 -12.61 3.08
N ARG A 61 -6.20 -12.80 3.66
CA ARG A 61 -6.37 -13.40 5.00
C ARG A 61 -5.50 -12.69 6.05
N ILE A 62 -5.66 -11.38 6.17
CA ILE A 62 -4.90 -10.56 7.12
C ILE A 62 -5.84 -10.10 8.22
N THR A 63 -5.44 -10.30 9.47
CA THR A 63 -6.23 -9.87 10.63
C THR A 63 -5.36 -9.14 11.65
N GLY A 64 -5.96 -8.28 12.48
CA GLY A 64 -5.26 -7.73 13.65
C GLY A 64 -5.64 -6.30 14.00
N THR A 65 -4.83 -5.67 14.85
CA THR A 65 -5.05 -4.30 15.32
C THR A 65 -3.98 -3.33 14.80
N ALA A 66 -4.38 -2.09 14.50
CA ALA A 66 -3.46 -1.04 14.08
C ALA A 66 -3.91 0.37 14.46
N GLY A 67 -2.99 1.34 14.48
CA GLY A 67 -3.35 2.75 14.55
C GLY A 67 -4.15 3.15 13.31
N ASN A 68 -3.54 3.05 12.13
CA ASN A 68 -4.23 3.23 10.85
C ASN A 68 -4.35 1.89 10.09
N ALA A 69 -5.48 1.65 9.42
CA ALA A 69 -5.70 0.40 8.69
C ALA A 69 -4.74 0.25 7.50
N GLY A 70 -4.48 1.33 6.76
CA GLY A 70 -3.44 1.31 5.74
C GLY A 70 -3.25 2.59 4.97
N ALA A 71 -2.17 2.63 4.18
CA ALA A 71 -1.84 3.76 3.32
C ALA A 71 -1.23 3.28 2.00
N PHE A 72 -1.86 3.61 0.87
CA PHE A 72 -1.37 3.33 -0.49
C PHE A 72 -1.05 4.64 -1.21
N LEU A 73 0.19 5.10 -1.08
CA LEU A 73 0.65 6.41 -1.51
C LEU A 73 1.56 6.29 -2.73
N CYS A 74 1.00 6.49 -3.92
CA CYS A 74 1.66 6.24 -5.21
C CYS A 74 1.92 7.54 -5.97
N LEU A 75 2.76 7.45 -7.02
CA LEU A 75 3.22 8.62 -7.77
C LEU A 75 2.25 9.00 -8.91
N PRO A 76 2.22 10.29 -9.29
CA PRO A 76 1.50 10.76 -10.47
C PRO A 76 1.76 10.02 -11.77
N GLU A 77 3.03 9.77 -12.01
CA GLU A 77 3.57 9.16 -13.22
C GLU A 77 3.70 7.64 -13.10
N SER A 78 3.40 7.08 -11.93
CA SER A 78 3.45 5.66 -11.65
C SER A 78 2.43 5.29 -10.58
N GLU A 79 1.16 5.31 -10.98
CA GLU A 79 0.04 4.90 -10.14
C GLU A 79 0.18 3.43 -9.74
N CYS A 80 -0.24 3.08 -8.52
CA CYS A 80 -0.31 1.67 -8.16
C CYS A 80 -1.57 1.05 -8.74
N ARG A 81 -1.42 0.00 -9.53
CA ARG A 81 -2.54 -0.74 -10.13
C ARG A 81 -2.49 -2.22 -9.74
N GLY A 82 -3.65 -2.87 -9.74
CA GLY A 82 -3.75 -4.28 -9.40
C GLY A 82 -3.50 -4.56 -7.92
N ILE A 83 -3.83 -3.62 -7.03
CA ILE A 83 -3.88 -3.96 -5.60
C ILE A 83 -5.11 -4.85 -5.39
N HIS A 84 -4.94 -5.98 -4.70
CA HIS A 84 -6.04 -6.87 -4.37
C HIS A 84 -6.08 -7.12 -2.87
N LEU A 85 -7.24 -6.87 -2.26
CA LEU A 85 -7.50 -7.20 -0.84
C LEU A 85 -8.54 -8.30 -0.76
N GLU A 86 -8.21 -9.40 -0.11
CA GLU A 86 -9.11 -10.53 0.11
C GLU A 86 -9.10 -10.92 1.59
N ASP A 87 -10.26 -10.89 2.24
CA ASP A 87 -10.39 -11.27 3.66
C ASP A 87 -9.38 -10.55 4.58
N VAL A 88 -9.43 -9.21 4.55
CA VAL A 88 -8.60 -8.32 5.35
C VAL A 88 -9.44 -7.66 6.44
N ASN A 89 -9.18 -7.97 7.70
CA ASN A 89 -9.88 -7.39 8.85
C ASN A 89 -8.90 -6.73 9.82
N ILE A 90 -8.78 -5.40 9.75
CA ILE A 90 -7.90 -4.62 10.59
C ILE A 90 -8.75 -3.73 11.50
N ASP A 91 -8.73 -4.02 12.79
CA ASP A 91 -9.30 -3.14 13.80
C ASP A 91 -8.39 -1.93 14.00
N SER A 92 -8.77 -0.81 13.38
CA SER A 92 -7.99 0.42 13.37
C SER A 92 -8.59 1.50 14.29
N PHE A 93 -7.79 2.05 15.20
CA PHE A 93 -8.29 2.97 16.24
C PHE A 93 -7.96 4.47 16.01
N LEU A 94 -7.14 4.81 15.01
CA LEU A 94 -6.85 6.21 14.63
C LEU A 94 -7.42 6.59 13.25
N GLY A 95 -7.46 5.66 12.29
CA GLY A 95 -7.92 5.95 10.94
C GLY A 95 -8.00 4.73 10.02
N GLY A 96 -8.77 4.85 8.93
CA GLY A 96 -8.97 3.78 7.96
C GLY A 96 -7.86 3.69 6.91
N PHE A 97 -8.26 3.47 5.65
CA PHE A 97 -7.34 3.49 4.51
C PHE A 97 -7.19 4.89 3.93
N GLU A 98 -5.95 5.30 3.67
CA GLU A 98 -5.61 6.47 2.87
C GLU A 98 -5.03 6.01 1.53
N CYS A 99 -5.52 6.56 0.41
CA CYS A 99 -4.99 6.23 -0.91
C CYS A 99 -4.75 7.45 -1.77
N ILE A 100 -3.62 7.44 -2.45
CA ILE A 100 -3.25 8.45 -3.45
C ILE A 100 -2.82 7.69 -4.71
N ARG A 101 -3.63 7.81 -5.77
CA ARG A 101 -3.36 7.21 -7.09
C ARG A 101 -3.12 5.70 -7.01
N ALA A 102 -3.99 5.04 -6.26
CA ALA A 102 -3.99 3.60 -6.08
C ALA A 102 -5.34 3.06 -6.54
N ALA A 103 -5.30 2.00 -7.34
CA ALA A 103 -6.48 1.32 -7.85
C ALA A 103 -6.36 -0.19 -7.66
N GLY A 104 -7.48 -0.83 -7.38
CA GLY A 104 -7.50 -2.23 -7.02
C GLY A 104 -8.89 -2.83 -7.00
N THR A 105 -8.98 -4.00 -6.39
CA THR A 105 -10.22 -4.76 -6.20
C THR A 105 -10.24 -5.33 -4.79
N THR A 106 -11.44 -5.61 -4.31
CA THR A 106 -11.68 -6.28 -3.03
C THR A 106 -12.48 -7.56 -3.25
N ALA A 107 -12.25 -8.56 -2.40
CA ALA A 107 -13.02 -9.80 -2.35
C ALA A 107 -13.21 -10.24 -0.89
N GLY A 108 -14.33 -10.89 -0.60
CA GLY A 108 -14.64 -11.33 0.75
C GLY A 108 -14.79 -10.16 1.74
N THR A 109 -14.33 -10.35 2.98
CA THR A 109 -14.47 -9.35 4.03
C THR A 109 -13.28 -8.39 4.04
N VAL A 110 -13.51 -7.11 3.74
CA VAL A 110 -12.48 -6.06 3.85
C VAL A 110 -12.96 -4.98 4.80
N VAL A 111 -12.41 -4.94 6.01
CA VAL A 111 -12.79 -4.00 7.08
C VAL A 111 -11.52 -3.37 7.68
N PRO A 112 -11.44 -2.03 7.76
CA PRO A 112 -12.35 -1.06 7.14
C PRO A 112 -12.28 -1.11 5.61
N SER A 113 -13.30 -0.57 4.92
CA SER A 113 -13.31 -0.48 3.47
C SER A 113 -12.07 0.25 2.95
N ALA A 114 -11.45 -0.33 1.93
CA ALA A 114 -10.37 0.32 1.20
C ALA A 114 -10.91 1.38 0.23
N CYS A 115 -10.01 2.00 -0.52
CA CYS A 115 -10.33 3.14 -1.38
C CYS A 115 -10.92 2.75 -2.76
N PHE A 116 -11.21 1.47 -2.98
CA PHE A 116 -11.70 0.90 -4.25
C PHE A 116 -12.50 -0.38 -3.98
#